data_AF-A0A9P9D790-F1
#
_entry.id   AF-A0A9P9D790-F1
#
_cell.length_a   1.000
_cell.length_b   1.000
_cell.length_c   1.000
_cell.angle_alpha   90.00
_cell.angle_beta   90.00
_cell.angle_gamma   90.00
#
_symmetry.space_group_name_H-M   'P 1'
#
loop_
_entity.id
_entity.type
_entity.pdbx_description
1 polymer ?
#
loop_
_entity_poly.entity_id
_entity_poly.type
_entity_poly.pdbx_seq_one_letter_code
_entity_poly.pdbx_strand_id
1 'polypeptide(L)'
;MGEFLSLLSYGHALRQSQGPTFHFYWSDDGEVLSWDGIHQLSMENFRGLARDVLKCATTRCKRLMYDWVPADIDLGHIRDRISTTTTGYSFVSDPMNALEGAYLELLTRAYVSPIDGLLKTQAGTRDRGTWDFTAAQSYLNAHDDFLKTLMVLMNIDGGQSARIAELLTLENCNSSSRPRGVCIWGAKMCSITRHHKARLATNNEFYVARFFSPPVSGLLARYLIYIRPVAHTILRKCFCYTSTNTLLFAPVSQKGQQSKTWTASTFTQELRRY
;
A
#
# COMPACT_ATOMS: atom_id res chain seq x y z
N MET A 1 26.76 -44.31 -25.91
CA MET A 1 27.43 -43.12 -26.49
C MET A 1 26.44 -42.03 -26.92
N GLY A 2 25.35 -42.34 -27.62
CA GLY A 2 24.35 -41.33 -28.06
C GLY A 2 23.64 -40.58 -26.92
N GLU A 3 23.41 -41.23 -25.78
CA GLU A 3 22.75 -40.62 -24.63
C GLU A 3 23.60 -39.52 -23.96
N PHE A 4 24.92 -39.74 -23.86
CA PHE A 4 25.86 -38.72 -23.38
C PHE A 4 25.95 -37.51 -24.30
N LEU A 5 25.92 -37.73 -25.63
CA LEU A 5 25.90 -36.64 -26.61
C LEU A 5 24.59 -35.86 -26.59
N SER A 6 23.46 -36.53 -26.32
CA SER A 6 22.15 -35.91 -26.14
C SER A 6 22.08 -35.05 -24.86
N LEU A 7 22.64 -35.53 -23.75
CA LEU A 7 22.72 -34.74 -22.52
C LEU A 7 23.64 -33.53 -22.66
N LEU A 8 24.76 -33.68 -23.39
CA LEU A 8 25.66 -32.58 -23.69
C LEU A 8 24.98 -31.51 -24.55
N SER A 9 24.28 -31.90 -25.62
CA SER A 9 23.57 -30.95 -26.50
C SER A 9 22.41 -30.27 -25.78
N TYR A 10 21.69 -31.00 -24.92
CA TYR A 10 20.68 -30.43 -24.02
C TYR A 10 21.27 -29.41 -23.05
N GLY A 11 22.39 -29.74 -22.40
CA GLY A 11 23.10 -28.82 -21.51
C GLY A 11 23.62 -27.58 -22.25
N HIS A 12 24.06 -27.74 -23.49
CA HIS A 12 24.50 -26.64 -24.33
C HIS A 12 23.34 -25.70 -24.75
N ALA A 13 22.20 -26.28 -25.13
CA ALA A 13 20.98 -25.53 -25.42
C ALA A 13 20.47 -24.80 -24.17
N LEU A 14 20.51 -25.46 -23.00
CA LEU A 14 20.13 -24.85 -21.73
C LEU A 14 21.07 -23.69 -21.36
N ARG A 15 22.39 -23.87 -21.51
CA ARG A 15 23.39 -22.82 -21.26
C ARG A 15 23.23 -21.63 -22.20
N GLN A 16 22.91 -21.86 -23.48
CA GLN A 16 22.64 -20.79 -24.44
C GLN A 16 21.28 -20.11 -24.19
N SER A 17 20.32 -20.82 -23.60
CA SER A 17 19.03 -20.26 -23.17
C SER A 17 19.11 -19.48 -21.86
N GLN A 18 20.11 -19.78 -21.02
CA GLN A 18 20.45 -18.94 -19.88
C GLN A 18 21.01 -17.64 -20.46
N GLY A 19 20.30 -16.54 -20.21
CA GLY A 19 20.67 -15.21 -20.69
C GLY A 19 22.04 -14.73 -20.17
N PRO A 20 22.33 -13.42 -20.26
CA PRO A 20 23.62 -12.89 -19.83
C PRO A 20 23.98 -13.36 -18.41
N THR A 21 25.23 -13.79 -18.23
CA THR A 21 25.74 -14.17 -16.91
C THR A 21 25.93 -12.89 -16.10
N PHE A 22 24.95 -12.55 -15.27
CA PHE A 22 25.05 -11.40 -14.37
C PHE A 22 26.09 -11.73 -13.29
N HIS A 23 27.25 -11.09 -13.37
CA HIS A 23 28.27 -11.16 -12.34
C HIS A 23 28.10 -10.01 -11.36
N PHE A 24 27.84 -10.36 -10.11
CA PHE A 24 27.86 -9.44 -9.00
C PHE A 24 29.24 -9.47 -8.35
N TYR A 25 29.82 -8.30 -8.12
CA TYR A 25 31.11 -8.15 -7.44
C TYR A 25 30.90 -7.36 -6.16
N TRP A 26 31.37 -7.91 -5.05
CA TRP A 26 31.43 -7.21 -3.77
C TRP A 26 32.78 -6.50 -3.65
N SER A 27 32.79 -5.29 -3.10
CA SER A 27 34.01 -4.66 -2.60
C SER A 27 34.62 -5.49 -1.47
N ASP A 28 35.93 -5.35 -1.25
CA ASP A 28 36.66 -6.11 -0.21
C ASP A 28 36.12 -5.88 1.21
N ASP A 29 35.54 -4.72 1.46
CA ASP A 29 34.89 -4.35 2.72
C ASP A 29 33.43 -4.86 2.85
N GLY A 30 32.87 -5.42 1.78
CA GLY A 30 31.49 -5.90 1.73
C GLY A 30 30.43 -4.81 1.71
N GLU A 31 30.79 -3.53 1.54
CA GLU A 31 29.86 -2.41 1.60
C GLU A 31 29.33 -1.96 0.23
N VAL A 32 29.87 -2.44 -0.89
CA VAL A 32 29.42 -2.09 -2.24
C VAL A 32 29.22 -3.33 -3.10
N LEU A 33 28.01 -3.48 -3.66
CA LEU A 33 27.66 -4.47 -4.68
C LEU A 33 27.69 -3.82 -6.06
N SER A 34 28.41 -4.39 -7.02
CA SER A 34 28.52 -3.86 -8.39
C SER A 34 28.20 -4.90 -9.44
N TRP A 35 27.63 -4.47 -10.58
CA TRP A 35 27.29 -5.33 -11.72
C TRP A 35 27.30 -4.53 -13.03
N ASP A 36 27.39 -5.25 -14.15
CA ASP A 36 27.41 -4.71 -15.53
C ASP A 36 28.45 -3.60 -15.78
N GLY A 37 29.49 -3.50 -14.93
CA GLY A 37 30.58 -2.53 -15.02
C GLY A 37 30.20 -1.06 -14.70
N ILE A 38 28.91 -0.73 -14.65
CA ILE A 38 28.43 0.65 -14.46
C ILE A 38 27.50 0.82 -13.26
N HIS A 39 26.95 -0.28 -12.72
CA HIS A 39 25.99 -0.23 -11.64
C HIS A 39 26.66 -0.58 -10.32
N GLN A 40 26.35 0.21 -9.29
CA GLN A 40 26.84 0.02 -7.93
C GLN A 40 25.71 0.32 -6.93
N LEU A 41 25.63 -0.45 -5.87
CA LEU A 41 24.72 -0.29 -4.74
C LEU A 41 25.53 -0.39 -3.46
N SER A 42 25.66 0.72 -2.74
CA SER A 42 26.24 0.68 -1.39
C SER A 42 25.24 0.13 -0.38
N MET A 43 25.74 -0.51 0.67
CA MET A 43 24.92 -0.95 1.79
C MET A 43 24.36 0.22 2.58
N GLU A 44 25.00 1.40 2.55
CA GLU A 44 24.42 2.66 3.01
C GLU A 44 23.14 3.01 2.25
N ASN A 45 23.17 2.98 0.91
CA ASN A 45 22.01 3.26 0.06
C ASN A 45 20.93 2.19 0.27
N PHE A 46 21.30 0.92 0.34
CA PHE A 46 20.37 -0.18 0.61
C PHE A 46 19.66 -0.01 1.96
N ARG A 47 20.40 0.31 3.04
CA ARG A 47 19.82 0.61 4.37
C ARG A 47 19.08 1.97 4.39
N GLY A 48 19.45 2.89 3.50
CA GLY A 48 18.81 4.18 3.26
C GLY A 48 17.41 4.05 2.67
N LEU A 49 17.21 3.10 1.75
CA LEU A 49 15.96 2.84 1.05
C LEU A 49 14.74 2.84 1.97
N ALA A 50 14.76 2.02 3.03
CA ALA A 50 13.64 1.93 3.97
C ALA A 50 13.35 3.26 4.67
N ARG A 51 14.40 4.02 5.03
CA ARG A 51 14.28 5.34 5.67
C ARG A 51 13.70 6.36 4.70
N ASP A 52 14.12 6.34 3.44
CA ASP A 52 13.67 7.28 2.42
C ASP A 52 12.22 7.04 2.01
N VAL A 53 11.83 5.77 1.85
CA VAL A 53 10.43 5.37 1.60
C VAL A 53 9.56 5.78 2.79
N LEU A 54 10.00 5.53 4.04
CA LEU A 54 9.27 5.92 5.24
C LEU A 54 9.10 7.44 5.33
N LYS A 55 10.16 8.20 5.06
CA LYS A 55 10.15 9.67 5.03
C LYS A 55 9.17 10.19 3.98
N CYS A 56 9.20 9.63 2.77
CA CYS A 56 8.28 10.00 1.70
C CYS A 56 6.82 9.68 2.06
N ALA A 57 6.55 8.48 2.58
CA ALA A 57 5.22 8.08 3.05
C ALA A 57 4.70 9.02 4.15
N THR A 58 5.57 9.38 5.09
CA THR A 58 5.23 10.29 6.20
C THR A 58 4.87 11.68 5.67
N THR A 59 5.65 12.24 4.75
CA THR A 59 5.36 13.53 4.13
C THR A 59 4.04 13.51 3.36
N ARG A 60 3.80 12.47 2.57
CA ARG A 60 2.55 12.31 1.82
C ARG A 60 1.34 12.14 2.75
N CYS A 61 1.50 11.37 3.83
CA CYS A 61 0.47 11.21 4.86
C CYS A 61 0.15 12.55 5.53
N LYS A 62 1.17 13.31 5.98
CA LYS A 62 1.00 14.65 6.57
C LYS A 62 0.22 15.59 5.66
N ARG A 63 0.56 15.63 4.37
CA ARG A 63 -0.17 16.41 3.37
C ARG A 63 -1.65 16.00 3.28
N LEU A 64 -1.93 14.70 3.16
CA LEU A 64 -3.32 14.20 3.08
C LEU A 64 -4.10 14.40 4.39
N MET A 65 -3.40 14.52 5.50
CA MET A 65 -3.96 14.85 6.80
C MET A 65 -4.10 16.37 7.01
N TYR A 66 -3.71 17.23 6.05
CA TYR A 66 -3.68 18.69 6.21
C TYR A 66 -2.88 19.11 7.46
N ASP A 67 -1.74 18.46 7.69
CA ASP A 67 -0.87 18.59 8.87
C ASP A 67 -1.56 18.33 10.21
N TRP A 68 -2.79 17.80 10.19
CA TRP A 68 -3.51 17.42 11.38
C TRP A 68 -2.89 16.17 12.00
N VAL A 69 -2.59 16.27 13.29
CA VAL A 69 -2.18 15.15 14.12
C VAL A 69 -3.37 14.81 15.01
N PRO A 70 -4.13 13.74 14.72
CA PRO A 70 -5.15 13.24 15.64
C PRO A 70 -4.49 12.83 16.96
N ALA A 71 -5.27 12.76 18.04
CA ALA A 71 -4.83 12.15 19.28
C ALA A 71 -4.23 10.76 18.99
N ASP A 72 -3.11 10.42 19.64
CA ASP A 72 -2.39 9.18 19.36
C ASP A 72 -3.34 7.98 19.45
N ILE A 73 -3.48 7.28 18.32
CA ILE A 73 -4.29 6.07 18.26
C ILE A 73 -3.48 4.98 18.95
N ASP A 74 -3.82 4.69 20.20
CA ASP A 74 -3.25 3.56 20.91
C ASP A 74 -3.80 2.25 20.32
N LEU A 75 -3.03 1.66 19.40
CA LEU A 75 -3.34 0.38 18.77
C LEU A 75 -3.48 -0.77 19.78
N GLY A 76 -2.96 -0.64 21.00
CA GLY A 76 -3.16 -1.61 22.08
C GLY A 76 -4.60 -1.65 22.60
N HIS A 77 -5.33 -0.54 22.50
CA HIS A 77 -6.73 -0.43 22.92
C HIS A 77 -7.73 -0.64 21.78
N ILE A 78 -7.26 -0.72 20.53
CA ILE A 78 -8.12 -1.00 19.38
C ILE A 78 -8.47 -2.49 19.33
N ARG A 79 -9.76 -2.77 19.36
CA ARG A 79 -10.32 -4.10 19.19
C ARG A 79 -10.28 -4.52 17.73
N ASP A 80 -9.66 -5.67 17.45
CA ASP A 80 -9.73 -6.29 16.13
C ASP A 80 -9.93 -7.81 16.20
N ARG A 81 -11.17 -8.27 16.00
CA ARG A 81 -11.52 -9.70 15.98
C ARG A 81 -11.11 -10.35 14.65
N ILE A 82 -9.97 -11.03 14.64
CA ILE A 82 -9.45 -11.74 13.46
C ILE A 82 -10.37 -12.90 13.03
N SER A 83 -11.09 -13.52 13.98
CA SER A 83 -12.03 -14.62 13.71
C SER A 83 -13.32 -14.20 13.02
N THR A 84 -13.66 -12.90 12.98
CA THR A 84 -14.89 -12.43 12.34
C THR A 84 -14.79 -12.53 10.82
N THR A 85 -15.77 -13.17 10.20
CA THR A 85 -15.90 -13.32 8.74
C THR A 85 -17.03 -12.48 8.14
N THR A 86 -17.73 -11.68 8.95
CA THR A 86 -18.82 -10.80 8.50
C THR A 86 -18.34 -9.87 7.41
N THR A 87 -19.05 -9.82 6.28
CA THR A 87 -18.77 -8.90 5.17
C THR A 87 -18.78 -7.46 5.66
N GLY A 88 -17.80 -6.67 5.23
CA GLY A 88 -17.60 -5.27 5.63
C GLY A 88 -16.82 -5.08 6.92
N TYR A 89 -16.60 -6.15 7.71
CA TYR A 89 -15.91 -6.03 9.00
C TYR A 89 -14.41 -5.73 8.84
N SER A 90 -13.93 -4.74 9.59
CA SER A 90 -12.55 -4.45 9.96
C SER A 90 -12.52 -3.82 11.36
N PHE A 91 -11.33 -3.56 11.92
CA PHE A 91 -11.24 -2.80 13.18
C PHE A 91 -11.86 -1.40 13.07
N VAL A 92 -11.86 -0.77 11.88
CA VAL A 92 -12.47 0.55 11.68
C VAL A 92 -13.99 0.50 11.85
N SER A 93 -14.61 -0.61 11.46
CA SER A 93 -16.05 -0.82 11.58
C SER A 93 -16.48 -1.48 12.89
N ASP A 94 -15.55 -1.87 13.77
CA ASP A 94 -15.91 -2.47 15.06
C ASP A 94 -16.53 -1.36 15.96
N PRO A 95 -17.80 -1.49 16.38
CA PRO A 95 -18.49 -0.45 17.14
C PRO A 95 -17.80 -0.08 18.46
N MET A 96 -17.01 -1.00 19.03
CA MET A 96 -16.32 -0.78 20.31
C MET A 96 -15.13 0.18 20.18
N ASN A 97 -14.64 0.41 18.97
CA ASN A 97 -13.52 1.33 18.75
C ASN A 97 -13.96 2.79 18.58
N ALA A 98 -15.26 3.06 18.40
CA ALA A 98 -15.80 4.41 18.18
C ALA A 98 -15.07 5.19 17.07
N LEU A 99 -14.60 4.50 16.03
CA LEU A 99 -13.89 5.09 14.89
C LEU A 99 -14.84 5.51 13.76
N GLU A 100 -16.12 5.15 13.86
CA GLU A 100 -17.14 5.59 12.91
C GLU A 100 -17.23 7.12 12.92
N GLY A 101 -17.11 7.73 11.74
CA GLY A 101 -17.16 9.19 11.60
C GLY A 101 -15.87 9.93 12.00
N ALA A 102 -14.82 9.25 12.50
CA ALA A 102 -13.56 9.91 12.85
C ALA A 102 -12.93 10.69 11.68
N TYR A 103 -13.15 10.23 10.45
CA TYR A 103 -12.74 10.90 9.22
C TYR A 103 -13.42 12.24 8.94
N LEU A 104 -14.58 12.53 9.55
CA LEU A 104 -15.31 13.77 9.33
C LEU A 104 -14.50 14.99 9.78
N GLU A 105 -13.69 14.82 10.82
CA GLU A 105 -12.80 15.86 11.34
C GLU A 105 -11.69 16.20 10.32
N LEU A 106 -11.14 15.20 9.63
CA LEU A 106 -10.24 15.40 8.49
C LEU A 106 -10.98 16.03 7.30
N LEU A 107 -12.20 15.56 6.99
CA LEU A 107 -13.01 16.08 5.89
C LEU A 107 -13.30 17.58 6.08
N THR A 108 -13.64 18.02 7.29
CA THR A 108 -13.88 19.43 7.62
C THR A 108 -12.62 20.26 7.38
N ARG A 109 -11.44 19.78 7.80
CA ARG A 109 -10.16 20.47 7.52
C ARG A 109 -9.89 20.56 6.03
N ALA A 110 -10.09 19.47 5.30
CA ALA A 110 -9.93 19.45 3.85
C ALA A 110 -10.86 20.46 3.17
N TYR A 111 -12.07 20.62 3.70
CA TYR A 111 -13.07 21.54 3.18
C TYR A 111 -12.67 23.01 3.38
N VAL A 112 -12.08 23.37 4.53
CA VAL A 112 -11.75 24.77 4.88
C VAL A 112 -10.27 25.14 4.68
N SER A 113 -9.44 24.24 4.15
CA SER A 113 -8.00 24.52 3.94
C SER A 113 -7.81 25.78 3.09
N PRO A 114 -6.94 26.73 3.51
CA PRO A 114 -6.77 27.99 2.79
C PRO A 114 -5.95 27.85 1.49
N ILE A 115 -5.17 26.79 1.34
CA ILE A 115 -4.25 26.60 0.20
C ILE A 115 -4.86 25.66 -0.84
N ASP A 116 -5.35 24.52 -0.39
CA ASP A 116 -5.86 23.42 -1.22
C ASP A 116 -7.21 22.91 -0.70
N GLY A 117 -8.03 23.84 -0.21
CA GLY A 117 -9.39 23.59 0.25
C GLY A 117 -10.28 23.00 -0.83
N LEU A 118 -11.18 22.13 -0.42
CA LEU A 118 -12.16 21.50 -1.32
C LEU A 118 -13.34 22.42 -1.66
N LEU A 119 -13.36 23.64 -1.14
CA LEU A 119 -14.35 24.68 -1.42
C LEU A 119 -13.86 25.66 -2.47
N LYS A 120 -14.71 26.00 -3.44
CA LYS A 120 -14.45 27.17 -4.30
C LYS A 120 -14.67 28.47 -3.52
N THR A 121 -13.60 29.22 -3.29
CA THR A 121 -13.70 30.63 -2.88
C THR A 121 -13.89 31.50 -4.13
N GLN A 122 -15.15 31.70 -4.57
CA GLN A 122 -15.43 32.73 -5.57
C GLN A 122 -15.61 34.08 -4.86
N ALA A 123 -14.73 35.04 -5.16
CA ALA A 123 -14.93 36.42 -4.74
C ALA A 123 -16.18 37.00 -5.45
N GLY A 124 -17.24 37.28 -4.70
CA GLY A 124 -18.35 38.13 -5.15
C GLY A 124 -19.71 37.46 -5.39
N THR A 125 -19.84 36.14 -5.32
CA THR A 125 -21.15 35.45 -5.47
C THR A 125 -21.58 34.82 -4.16
N ARG A 126 -22.79 35.17 -3.69
CA ARG A 126 -23.47 34.59 -2.51
C ARG A 126 -23.94 33.14 -2.73
N ASP A 127 -23.27 32.41 -3.62
CA ASP A 127 -23.68 31.05 -3.95
C ASP A 127 -23.04 30.08 -2.94
N ARG A 128 -23.87 29.20 -2.36
CA ARG A 128 -23.43 28.31 -1.29
C ARG A 128 -22.37 27.36 -1.82
N GLY A 129 -21.21 27.35 -1.15
CA GLY A 129 -20.06 26.46 -1.28
C GLY A 129 -20.20 25.29 -2.27
N THR A 130 -19.80 25.52 -3.52
CA THR A 130 -19.62 24.46 -4.50
C THR A 130 -18.25 23.80 -4.33
N TRP A 131 -18.20 22.48 -4.51
CA TRP A 131 -16.95 21.73 -4.46
C TRP A 131 -15.97 22.23 -5.52
N ASP A 132 -14.70 22.38 -5.14
CA ASP A 132 -13.62 22.55 -6.08
C ASP A 132 -13.22 21.17 -6.63
N PHE A 133 -13.69 20.87 -7.84
CA PHE A 133 -13.42 19.61 -8.52
C PHE A 133 -11.92 19.42 -8.86
N THR A 134 -11.17 20.50 -9.01
CA THR A 134 -9.73 20.46 -9.27
C THR A 134 -8.98 20.09 -7.99
N ALA A 135 -9.31 20.73 -6.86
CA ALA A 135 -8.75 20.38 -5.56
C ALA A 135 -9.15 18.96 -5.15
N ALA A 136 -10.41 18.57 -5.37
CA ALA A 136 -10.90 17.22 -5.16
C ALA A 136 -10.11 16.18 -5.97
N GLN A 137 -9.88 16.43 -7.26
CA GLN A 137 -9.05 15.54 -8.08
C GLN A 137 -7.60 15.48 -7.58
N SER A 138 -7.03 16.62 -7.18
CA SER A 138 -5.67 16.71 -6.63
C SER A 138 -5.52 15.85 -5.37
N TYR A 139 -6.52 15.89 -4.48
CA TYR A 139 -6.56 15.03 -3.29
C TYR A 139 -6.60 13.53 -3.66
N LEU A 140 -7.43 13.14 -4.63
CA LEU A 140 -7.49 11.73 -5.09
C LEU A 140 -6.18 11.27 -5.74
N ASN A 141 -5.50 12.14 -6.49
CA ASN A 141 -4.18 11.86 -7.06
C ASN A 141 -3.13 11.70 -5.94
N ALA A 142 -3.14 12.59 -4.95
CA ALA A 142 -2.24 12.53 -3.81
C ALA A 142 -2.48 11.27 -2.95
N HIS A 143 -3.74 10.86 -2.79
CA HIS A 143 -4.12 9.59 -2.17
C HIS A 143 -3.48 8.40 -2.91
N ASP A 144 -3.63 8.34 -4.23
CA ASP A 144 -3.09 7.23 -5.01
C ASP A 144 -1.56 7.18 -4.96
N ASP A 145 -0.87 8.33 -4.96
CA ASP A 145 0.58 8.34 -4.79
C ASP A 145 1.03 7.94 -3.38
N PHE A 146 0.31 8.38 -2.33
CA PHE A 146 0.58 7.90 -0.98
C PHE A 146 0.40 6.39 -0.87
N LEU A 147 -0.66 5.85 -1.46
CA LEU A 147 -0.97 4.43 -1.41
C LEU A 147 0.04 3.57 -2.19
N LYS A 148 0.63 4.09 -3.28
CA LYS A 148 1.78 3.45 -3.95
C LYS A 148 3.02 3.41 -3.05
N THR A 149 3.34 4.53 -2.41
CA THR A 149 4.47 4.58 -1.47
C THR A 149 4.24 3.64 -0.26
N LEU A 150 3.01 3.61 0.27
CA LEU A 150 2.63 2.72 1.37
C LEU A 150 2.76 1.24 0.99
N MET A 151 2.45 0.89 -0.27
CA MET A 151 2.65 -0.46 -0.80
C MET A 151 4.13 -0.88 -0.78
N VAL A 152 5.03 0.00 -1.23
CA VAL A 152 6.48 -0.25 -1.16
C VAL A 152 6.94 -0.38 0.29
N LEU A 153 6.50 0.54 1.15
CA LEU A 153 6.85 0.57 2.56
C LEU A 153 6.43 -0.71 3.29
N MET A 154 5.18 -1.16 3.11
CA MET A 154 4.69 -2.40 3.71
C MET A 154 5.50 -3.63 3.26
N ASN A 155 6.03 -3.64 2.04
CA ASN A 155 6.82 -4.76 1.54
C ASN A 155 8.26 -4.81 2.10
N ILE A 156 8.83 -3.66 2.43
CA ILE A 156 10.20 -3.54 2.98
C ILE A 156 10.19 -3.63 4.51
N ASP A 157 9.19 -3.06 5.18
CA ASP A 157 9.11 -3.00 6.64
C ASP A 157 8.63 -4.30 7.29
N GLY A 158 7.79 -5.08 6.60
CA GLY A 158 7.15 -6.29 7.12
C GLY A 158 8.07 -7.52 7.31
N GLY A 159 9.40 -7.32 7.36
CA GLY A 159 10.40 -8.39 7.41
C GLY A 159 10.59 -9.05 6.05
N GLN A 160 10.32 -10.35 5.95
CA GLN A 160 10.42 -11.07 4.68
C GLN A 160 9.37 -10.56 3.69
N SER A 161 9.81 -9.97 2.57
CA SER A 161 8.92 -9.42 1.55
C SER A 161 7.90 -10.45 1.04
N ALA A 162 6.67 -9.98 0.82
CA ALA A 162 5.64 -10.79 0.18
C ALA A 162 5.91 -10.89 -1.32
N ARG A 163 5.32 -11.90 -1.98
CA ARG A 163 5.19 -11.78 -3.43
C ARG A 163 4.31 -10.59 -3.72
N ILE A 164 4.71 -9.73 -4.66
CA ILE A 164 3.96 -8.51 -4.97
C ILE A 164 2.51 -8.83 -5.37
N ALA A 165 2.30 -9.94 -6.08
CA ALA A 165 0.96 -10.43 -6.41
C ALA A 165 0.12 -10.78 -5.17
N GLU A 166 0.72 -11.27 -4.08
CA GLU A 166 0.01 -11.56 -2.82
C GLU A 166 -0.30 -10.26 -2.06
N LEU A 167 0.66 -9.32 -2.01
CA LEU A 167 0.48 -8.00 -1.40
C LEU A 167 -0.67 -7.21 -2.04
N LEU A 168 -0.76 -7.25 -3.37
CA LEU A 168 -1.81 -6.58 -4.14
C LEU A 168 -3.21 -7.18 -3.93
N THR A 169 -3.32 -8.36 -3.30
CA THR A 169 -4.61 -9.00 -2.99
C THR A 169 -5.11 -8.72 -1.58
N LEU A 170 -4.37 -7.96 -0.77
CA LEU A 170 -4.81 -7.63 0.58
C LEU A 170 -6.11 -6.81 0.53
N GLU A 171 -7.08 -7.23 1.33
CA GLU A 171 -8.33 -6.48 1.51
C GLU A 171 -8.28 -5.63 2.79
N ASN A 172 -8.89 -4.44 2.75
CA ASN A 172 -8.96 -3.53 3.90
C ASN A 172 -10.04 -3.95 4.93
N CYS A 173 -11.06 -4.65 4.46
CA CYS A 173 -12.16 -5.20 5.24
C CYS A 173 -12.55 -6.56 4.65
N ASN A 174 -13.33 -7.34 5.37
CA ASN A 174 -13.80 -8.62 4.87
C ASN A 174 -14.71 -8.42 3.64
N SER A 175 -14.40 -9.01 2.49
CA SER A 175 -15.37 -9.17 1.40
C SER A 175 -16.30 -10.36 1.66
N SER A 176 -17.28 -10.52 0.76
CA SER A 176 -18.14 -11.72 0.71
C SER A 176 -17.36 -13.01 0.43
N SER A 177 -16.14 -12.90 -0.11
CA SER A 177 -15.37 -14.06 -0.57
C SER A 177 -14.11 -14.31 0.25
N ARG A 178 -13.55 -13.28 0.92
CA ARG A 178 -12.26 -13.36 1.62
C ARG A 178 -12.25 -12.45 2.85
N PRO A 179 -11.65 -12.89 3.96
CA PRO A 179 -11.34 -12.00 5.08
C PRO A 179 -10.33 -10.92 4.69
N ARG A 180 -10.34 -9.83 5.46
CA ARG A 180 -9.37 -8.73 5.33
C ARG A 180 -7.93 -9.24 5.43
N GLY A 181 -7.04 -8.58 4.70
CA GLY A 181 -5.61 -8.86 4.67
C GLY A 181 -4.79 -8.00 5.64
N VAL A 182 -5.39 -7.04 6.34
CA VAL A 182 -4.71 -6.20 7.35
C VAL A 182 -5.47 -6.23 8.67
N CYS A 183 -4.76 -6.37 9.78
CA CYS A 183 -5.35 -6.43 11.11
C CYS A 183 -4.40 -5.89 12.19
N ILE A 184 -4.92 -5.74 13.40
CA ILE A 184 -4.16 -5.36 14.60
C ILE A 184 -3.95 -6.60 15.48
N TRP A 185 -2.71 -6.81 15.92
CA TRP A 185 -2.34 -7.86 16.87
C TRP A 185 -1.19 -7.40 17.76
N GLY A 186 -1.36 -7.52 19.08
CA GLY A 186 -0.32 -7.13 20.04
C GLY A 186 0.13 -5.67 19.91
N ALA A 187 -0.82 -4.74 19.79
CA ALA A 187 -0.59 -3.29 19.58
C ALA A 187 0.19 -2.92 18.30
N LYS A 188 0.29 -3.84 17.33
CA LYS A 188 0.93 -3.61 16.04
C LYS A 188 -0.02 -3.96 14.91
N MET A 189 0.12 -3.27 13.78
CA MET A 189 -0.54 -3.70 12.56
C MET A 189 0.27 -4.80 11.88
N CYS A 190 -0.42 -5.72 11.23
CA CYS A 190 0.20 -6.72 10.37
C CYS A 190 -0.62 -6.96 9.12
N SER A 191 0.05 -7.40 8.06
CA SER A 191 -0.63 -8.00 6.90
C SER A 191 -0.66 -9.51 7.01
N ILE A 192 -1.74 -10.12 6.54
CA ILE A 192 -1.93 -11.57 6.46
C ILE A 192 -2.13 -11.93 5.00
N THR A 193 -1.16 -12.63 4.42
CA THR A 193 -1.27 -13.20 3.07
C THR A 193 -1.51 -14.70 3.15
N ARG A 194 -2.31 -15.23 2.22
CA ARG A 194 -2.53 -16.68 2.05
C ARG A 194 -1.68 -17.19 0.91
N HIS A 195 -0.87 -18.20 1.16
CA HIS A 195 -0.03 -18.80 0.12
C HIS A 195 -0.72 -20.04 -0.47
N HIS A 196 -1.12 -19.95 -1.74
CA HIS A 196 -1.94 -20.96 -2.40
C HIS A 196 -1.14 -22.12 -2.99
N LYS A 197 0.19 -22.00 -3.17
CA LYS A 197 0.99 -23.08 -3.80
C LYS A 197 1.04 -24.36 -2.97
N ALA A 198 0.93 -24.25 -1.65
CA ALA A 198 0.84 -25.42 -0.79
C ALA A 198 -0.52 -26.13 -0.89
N ARG A 199 -1.60 -25.40 -1.24
CA ARG A 199 -2.95 -25.97 -1.30
C ARG A 199 -3.08 -27.06 -2.35
N LEU A 200 -2.43 -26.89 -3.51
CA LEU A 200 -2.43 -27.89 -4.58
C LEU A 200 -1.64 -29.17 -4.22
N ALA A 201 -0.68 -29.08 -3.31
CA ALA A 201 0.22 -30.19 -2.97
C ALA A 201 -0.13 -30.87 -1.63
N THR A 202 -0.59 -30.13 -0.63
CA THR A 202 -0.77 -30.62 0.76
C THR A 202 -2.17 -30.39 1.33
N ASN A 203 -3.09 -29.79 0.56
CA ASN A 203 -4.42 -29.37 1.01
C ASN A 203 -4.42 -28.45 2.26
N ASN A 204 -3.27 -27.89 2.63
CA ASN A 204 -3.11 -26.98 3.75
C ASN A 204 -2.90 -25.55 3.23
N GLU A 205 -3.69 -24.59 3.72
CA GLU A 205 -3.46 -23.16 3.50
C GLU A 205 -2.56 -22.62 4.61
N PHE A 206 -1.40 -22.06 4.22
CA PHE A 206 -0.51 -21.38 5.16
C PHE A 206 -0.82 -19.89 5.20
N TYR A 207 -0.97 -19.38 6.42
CA TYR A 207 -1.07 -17.95 6.70
C TYR A 207 0.31 -17.41 7.03
N VAL A 208 0.70 -16.34 6.34
CA VAL A 208 1.94 -15.61 6.64
C VAL A 208 1.55 -14.24 7.15
N ALA A 209 1.79 -14.01 8.45
CA ALA A 209 1.62 -12.72 9.09
C ALA A 209 2.92 -11.93 9.04
N ARG A 210 2.86 -10.67 8.59
CA ARG A 210 3.99 -9.74 8.53
C ARG A 210 3.68 -8.53 9.38
N PHE A 211 4.37 -8.39 10.50
CA PHE A 211 4.20 -7.29 11.44
C PHE A 211 4.96 -6.06 10.98
N PHE A 212 4.32 -4.91 11.12
CA PHE A 212 4.93 -3.63 10.80
C PHE A 212 5.55 -2.98 12.02
N SER A 213 6.57 -2.16 11.79
CA SER A 213 7.14 -1.29 12.81
C SER A 213 6.08 -0.26 13.29
N PRO A 214 6.25 0.32 14.49
CA PRO A 214 5.35 1.36 15.00
C PRO A 214 5.07 2.52 14.02
N PRO A 215 6.07 3.12 13.33
CA PRO A 215 5.79 4.22 12.40
C PRO A 215 4.95 3.79 11.20
N VAL A 216 5.18 2.59 10.66
CA VAL A 216 4.39 2.05 9.53
C VAL A 216 2.97 1.67 9.98
N SER A 217 2.84 1.09 11.17
CA SER A 217 1.52 0.83 11.78
C SER A 217 0.71 2.12 11.94
N GLY A 218 1.34 3.21 12.40
CA GLY A 218 0.68 4.51 12.51
C GLY A 218 0.25 5.09 11.16
N LEU A 219 1.06 4.96 10.11
CA LEU A 219 0.70 5.40 8.75
C LEU A 219 -0.48 4.60 8.19
N LEU A 220 -0.47 3.27 8.34
CA LEU A 220 -1.54 2.40 7.87
C LEU A 220 -2.84 2.63 8.65
N ALA A 221 -2.76 2.87 9.97
CA ALA A 221 -3.92 3.22 10.79
C ALA A 221 -4.55 4.54 10.32
N ARG A 222 -3.74 5.61 10.14
CA ARG A 222 -4.23 6.90 9.63
C ARG A 222 -4.85 6.77 8.24
N TYR A 223 -4.25 5.93 7.38
CA TYR A 223 -4.80 5.64 6.06
C TYR A 223 -6.22 5.07 6.14
N LEU A 224 -6.40 4.00 6.93
CA LEU A 224 -7.66 3.28 7.02
C LEU A 224 -8.74 4.06 7.76
N ILE A 225 -8.38 4.79 8.81
CA ILE A 225 -9.33 5.51 9.67
C ILE A 225 -9.77 6.84 9.04
N TYR A 226 -8.84 7.61 8.44
CA TYR A 226 -9.11 8.98 8.01
C TYR A 226 -9.02 9.16 6.50
N ILE A 227 -7.86 8.86 5.90
CA ILE A 227 -7.55 9.25 4.52
C ILE A 227 -8.45 8.52 3.51
N ARG A 228 -8.59 7.20 3.64
CA ARG A 228 -9.40 6.37 2.73
C ARG A 228 -10.88 6.75 2.78
N PRO A 229 -11.54 6.90 3.95
CA PRO A 229 -12.92 7.39 4.01
C PRO A 229 -13.13 8.79 3.43
N VAL A 230 -12.18 9.72 3.62
CA VAL A 230 -12.23 11.05 3.00
C VAL A 230 -12.15 10.94 1.47
N ALA A 231 -11.20 10.15 0.94
CA ALA A 231 -11.07 9.94 -0.50
C ALA A 231 -12.35 9.36 -1.11
N HIS A 232 -12.95 8.36 -0.47
CA HIS A 232 -14.24 7.80 -0.91
C HIS A 232 -15.41 8.80 -0.78
N THR A 233 -15.39 9.67 0.23
CA THR A 233 -16.41 10.71 0.37
C THR A 233 -16.31 11.74 -0.75
N ILE A 234 -15.09 12.18 -1.09
CA ILE A 234 -14.82 13.07 -2.23
C ILE A 234 -15.27 12.40 -3.53
N LEU A 235 -14.93 11.14 -3.74
CA LEU A 235 -15.32 10.38 -4.92
C LEU A 235 -16.84 10.32 -5.10
N ARG A 236 -17.56 10.06 -4.01
CA ARG A 236 -19.03 10.03 -4.00
C ARG A 236 -19.65 11.41 -4.21
N LYS A 237 -19.16 12.44 -3.52
CA LYS A 237 -19.77 13.78 -3.49
C LYS A 237 -19.41 14.64 -4.71
N CYS A 238 -18.17 14.56 -5.18
CA CYS A 238 -17.66 15.34 -6.30
C CYS A 238 -17.77 14.59 -7.63
N PHE A 239 -17.78 13.26 -7.65
CA PHE A 239 -17.71 12.50 -8.92
C PHE A 239 -18.82 11.47 -9.08
N CYS A 240 -19.81 11.47 -8.18
CA CYS A 240 -20.98 10.56 -8.22
C CYS A 240 -20.60 9.07 -8.36
N TYR A 241 -19.43 8.68 -7.85
CA TYR A 241 -18.93 7.32 -7.95
C TYR A 241 -18.72 6.70 -6.57
N THR A 242 -19.22 5.48 -6.38
CA THR A 242 -19.05 4.72 -5.14
C THR A 242 -18.18 3.50 -5.43
N SER A 243 -17.01 3.45 -4.80
CA SER A 243 -16.12 2.29 -4.87
C SER A 243 -16.69 1.16 -4.02
N THR A 244 -16.89 -0.02 -4.62
CA THR A 244 -17.21 -1.27 -3.93
C THR A 244 -15.97 -2.12 -3.67
N ASN A 245 -14.79 -1.61 -4.03
CA ASN A 245 -13.55 -2.38 -3.98
C ASN A 245 -13.01 -2.48 -2.54
N THR A 246 -12.89 -3.72 -2.04
CA THR A 246 -12.31 -4.00 -0.73
C THR A 246 -10.79 -4.13 -0.77
N LEU A 247 -10.15 -4.16 -1.95
CA LEU A 247 -8.70 -4.17 -2.06
C LEU A 247 -8.09 -2.94 -1.36
N LEU A 248 -7.02 -3.20 -0.63
CA LEU A 248 -6.25 -2.17 0.05
C LEU A 248 -5.59 -1.25 -0.97
N PHE A 249 -4.93 -1.83 -1.98
CA PHE A 249 -4.21 -1.13 -3.04
C PHE A 249 -5.04 -1.03 -4.32
N ALA A 250 -6.00 -0.10 -4.31
CA ALA A 250 -6.83 0.22 -5.48
C ALA A 250 -6.81 1.74 -5.74
N PRO A 251 -6.56 2.18 -6.98
CA PRO A 251 -6.59 3.59 -7.31
C PRO A 251 -8.03 4.10 -7.26
N VAL A 252 -8.20 5.32 -6.72
CA VAL A 252 -9.49 6.03 -6.69
C VAL A 252 -9.48 7.29 -7.57
N SER A 253 -8.32 7.70 -8.09
CA SER A 253 -8.21 8.86 -8.98
C SER A 253 -8.76 8.63 -10.40
N GLN A 254 -8.75 7.37 -10.87
CA GLN A 254 -9.17 6.97 -12.21
C GLN A 254 -10.68 6.69 -12.24
N LYS A 255 -11.46 7.71 -12.63
CA LYS A 255 -12.93 7.70 -12.65
C LYS A 255 -13.47 6.75 -13.74
N GLY A 256 -14.48 5.95 -13.41
CA GLY A 256 -15.40 5.33 -14.37
C GLY A 256 -14.84 4.30 -15.36
N GLN A 257 -13.52 4.22 -15.55
CA GLN A 257 -12.87 3.06 -16.17
C GLN A 257 -12.87 1.94 -15.13
N GLN A 258 -13.06 0.68 -15.54
CA GLN A 258 -12.79 -0.48 -14.69
C GLN A 258 -11.46 -0.21 -13.99
N SER A 259 -11.50 0.07 -12.68
CA SER A 259 -10.33 0.51 -11.91
C SER A 259 -9.24 -0.51 -12.20
N LYS A 260 -8.24 -0.11 -13.01
CA LYS A 260 -7.17 -1.02 -13.38
C LYS A 260 -6.44 -1.28 -12.07
N THR A 261 -6.64 -2.49 -11.54
CA THR A 261 -5.93 -2.94 -10.37
C THR A 261 -4.45 -2.76 -10.64
N TRP A 262 -3.73 -2.21 -9.67
CA TRP A 262 -2.30 -2.09 -9.80
C TRP A 262 -1.68 -3.47 -9.94
N THR A 263 -0.60 -3.54 -10.71
CA THR A 263 0.12 -4.78 -10.96
C THR A 263 1.52 -4.69 -10.38
N ALA A 264 2.28 -5.78 -10.50
CA ALA A 264 3.68 -5.77 -10.11
C ALA A 264 4.50 -4.69 -10.84
N SER A 265 4.10 -4.25 -12.05
CA SER A 265 4.79 -3.15 -12.73
C SER A 265 4.63 -1.81 -12.02
N THR A 266 3.45 -1.55 -11.43
CA THR A 266 3.20 -0.34 -10.63
C THR A 266 4.10 -0.31 -9.41
N PHE A 267 4.24 -1.45 -8.72
CA PHE A 267 5.17 -1.60 -7.60
C PHE A 267 6.61 -1.32 -8.03
N THR A 268 7.08 -1.97 -9.10
CA THR A 268 8.46 -1.79 -9.59
C THR A 268 8.72 -0.34 -10.00
N GLN A 269 7.75 0.33 -10.62
CA GLN A 269 7.89 1.74 -11.01
C GLN A 269 7.98 2.67 -9.78
N GLU A 270 7.19 2.42 -8.73
CA GLU A 270 7.27 3.21 -7.51
C GLU A 270 8.57 2.91 -6.73
N LEU A 271 8.99 1.65 -6.66
CA LEU A 271 10.23 1.26 -5.99
C LEU A 271 11.45 1.96 -6.60
N ARG A 272 11.49 2.12 -7.93
CA ARG A 272 12.58 2.81 -8.65
C ARG A 272 12.71 4.32 -8.36
N ARG A 273 11.78 4.91 -7.61
CA ARG A 273 11.87 6.33 -7.21
C ARG A 273 12.78 6.57 -6.02
N TYR A 274 13.23 5.49 -5.37
CA TYR A 274 14.10 5.48 -4.20
C TYR A 274 15.37 4.71 -4.56
#